data_AF-A0A6A4GRM8-F1
#
_entry.id   AF-A0A6A4GRM8-F1
#
_cell.length_a   1.000
_cell.length_b   1.000
_cell.length_c   1.000
_cell.angle_alpha   90.00
_cell.angle_beta   90.00
_cell.angle_gamma   90.00
#
_symmetry.space_group_name_H-M   'P 1'
#
loop_
_entity.id
_entity.type
_entity.pdbx_description
1 polymer ?
#
loop_
_entity_poly.entity_id
_entity_poly.type
_entity_poly.pdbx_seq_one_letter_code
_entity_poly.pdbx_strand_id
1 'polypeptide(L)'
;MDTSWNKAMQAIFTIHLQSTDTNGLNTPPVPSAYMMQYQNGLIGKHFKTLMQTAVFHIHDIVSDPQFTLVKALGKLGALLWIAEINDLEQYLEDLEV
;
A
#
# COMPACT_ATOMS: atom_id res chain seq x y z
N MET A 1 15.98 13.43 5.98
CA MET A 1 14.78 13.11 5.20
C MET A 1 13.65 13.92 5.81
N ASP A 2 13.05 14.78 5.00
CA ASP A 2 12.09 15.79 5.44
C ASP A 2 10.78 15.11 5.85
N THR A 3 10.66 14.68 7.11
CA THR A 3 9.49 13.95 7.58
C THR A 3 8.39 14.94 7.94
N SER A 4 7.61 15.33 6.93
CA SER A 4 6.32 16.02 7.09
C SER A 4 5.34 15.26 8.00
N TRP A 5 5.58 13.97 8.24
CA TRP A 5 4.82 13.12 9.15
C TRP A 5 5.22 13.31 10.62
N ASN A 6 4.29 13.80 11.42
CA ASN A 6 4.44 13.90 12.86
C ASN A 6 4.09 12.58 13.59
N LYS A 7 4.38 12.51 14.89
CA LYS A 7 4.11 11.32 15.72
C LYS A 7 2.63 10.92 15.78
N ALA A 8 1.70 11.89 15.72
CA ALA A 8 0.27 11.61 15.75
C ALA A 8 -0.18 10.93 14.46
N MET A 9 0.28 11.40 13.30
CA MET A 9 0.02 10.77 12.01
C MET A 9 0.56 9.33 11.97
N GLN A 10 1.78 9.12 12.47
CA GLN A 10 2.36 7.77 12.58
C GLN A 10 1.54 6.86 13.49
N ALA A 11 1.04 7.37 14.62
CA ALA A 11 0.21 6.60 15.53
C ALA A 11 -1.13 6.21 14.89
N ILE A 12 -1.80 7.14 14.20
CA ILE A 12 -3.06 6.86 13.48
C ILE A 12 -2.82 5.81 12.39
N PHE A 13 -1.77 5.98 11.58
CA PHE A 13 -1.41 5.00 10.55
C PHE A 13 -1.12 3.62 11.15
N THR A 14 -0.43 3.56 12.29
CA THR A 14 -0.16 2.30 13.00
C THR A 14 -1.46 1.62 13.43
N ILE A 15 -2.41 2.39 13.96
CA ILE A 15 -3.73 1.88 14.37
C ILE A 15 -4.47 1.34 13.15
N HIS A 16 -4.55 2.10 12.07
CA HIS A 16 -5.21 1.65 10.83
C HIS A 16 -4.58 0.35 10.30
N LEU A 17 -3.25 0.27 10.28
CA LEU A 17 -2.53 -0.92 9.83
C LEU A 17 -2.71 -2.13 10.77
N GLN A 18 -2.91 -1.90 12.07
CA GLN A 18 -3.23 -2.95 13.03
C GLN A 18 -4.68 -3.43 12.91
N SER A 19 -5.58 -2.57 12.46
CA SER A 19 -7.01 -2.85 12.27
C SER A 19 -7.33 -3.45 10.90
N THR A 20 -6.34 -3.71 10.06
CA THR A 20 -6.54 -4.35 8.75
C THR A 20 -7.17 -5.73 8.93
N ASP A 21 -8.36 -5.92 8.35
CA ASP A 21 -8.91 -7.26 8.18
C ASP A 21 -8.12 -7.98 7.08
N THR A 22 -7.44 -9.05 7.44
CA THR A 22 -6.66 -9.88 6.51
C THR A 22 -7.49 -10.97 5.84
N ASN A 23 -8.78 -11.08 6.14
CA ASN A 23 -9.67 -12.02 5.46
C ASN A 23 -9.72 -11.73 3.95
N GLY A 24 -9.37 -12.72 3.14
CA GLY A 24 -9.29 -12.56 1.68
C GLY A 24 -7.97 -11.98 1.17
N LEU A 25 -7.08 -11.52 2.07
CA LEU A 25 -5.69 -11.21 1.70
C LEU A 25 -4.85 -12.48 1.78
N ASN A 26 -4.21 -12.86 0.69
CA ASN A 26 -3.20 -13.93 0.68
C ASN A 26 -1.87 -13.43 1.27
N THR A 27 -1.90 -13.00 2.53
CA THR A 27 -0.78 -12.40 3.27
C THR A 27 -0.68 -12.98 4.68
N PRO A 28 0.53 -13.11 5.24
CA PRO A 28 0.69 -13.42 6.66
C PRO A 28 0.11 -12.29 7.53
N PRO A 29 -0.12 -12.54 8.84
CA PRO A 29 -0.56 -11.51 9.78
C PRO A 29 0.32 -10.26 9.69
N VAL A 30 -0.30 -9.08 9.67
CA VAL A 30 0.40 -7.79 9.51
C VAL A 30 1.04 -7.38 10.82
N PRO A 31 2.38 -7.39 10.96
CA PRO A 31 3.03 -7.03 12.21
C PRO A 31 3.21 -5.51 12.28
N SER A 32 2.11 -4.77 12.44
CA SER A 32 2.08 -3.30 12.30
C SER A 32 3.12 -2.59 13.18
N ALA A 33 3.22 -2.95 14.46
CA ALA A 33 4.18 -2.39 15.40
C ALA A 33 5.64 -2.62 14.96
N TYR A 34 5.94 -3.82 14.45
CA TYR A 34 7.25 -4.15 13.90
C TYR A 34 7.54 -3.34 12.64
N MET A 35 6.58 -3.25 11.71
CA MET A 35 6.74 -2.49 10.47
C MET A 35 7.00 -1.01 10.76
N MET A 36 6.34 -0.44 11.77
CA MET A 36 6.53 0.95 12.17
C MET A 36 7.86 1.17 12.90
N GLN A 37 8.24 0.26 13.79
CA GLN A 37 9.54 0.30 14.49
C GLN A 37 10.72 0.20 13.50
N TYR A 38 10.57 -0.64 12.46
CA TYR A 38 11.59 -0.90 11.46
C TYR A 38 11.18 -0.41 10.06
N GLN A 39 10.55 0.76 9.98
CA GLN A 39 10.03 1.33 8.72
C GLN A 39 11.09 1.55 7.63
N ASN A 40 12.35 1.70 8.01
CA ASN A 40 13.47 1.83 7.07
C ASN A 40 14.09 0.47 6.67
N GLY A 41 13.60 -0.63 7.24
CA GLY A 41 14.07 -2.00 7.01
C GLY A 41 12.97 -2.90 6.45
N LEU A 42 11.98 -2.34 5.76
CA LEU A 42 10.90 -3.11 5.17
C LEU A 42 11.43 -4.01 4.04
N ILE A 43 10.86 -5.21 3.93
CA ILE A 43 11.21 -6.20 2.91
C ILE A 43 10.00 -6.49 2.03
N GLY A 44 10.20 -7.21 0.92
CA GLY A 44 9.18 -7.41 -0.13
C GLY A 44 7.79 -7.83 0.39
N LYS A 45 7.70 -8.70 1.40
CA LYS A 45 6.40 -9.09 1.99
C LYS A 45 5.66 -7.92 2.67
N HIS A 46 6.39 -7.00 3.30
CA HIS A 46 5.82 -5.80 3.93
C HIS A 46 5.32 -4.84 2.84
N PHE A 47 6.12 -4.62 1.79
CA PHE A 47 5.71 -3.78 0.66
C PHE A 47 4.50 -4.35 -0.08
N LYS A 48 4.42 -5.67 -0.29
CA LYS A 48 3.25 -6.31 -0.88
C LYS A 48 1.98 -6.03 -0.06
N THR A 49 2.07 -6.19 1.26
CA THR A 49 0.96 -5.90 2.18
C THR A 49 0.56 -4.42 2.10
N LEU A 50 1.54 -3.50 2.19
CA LEU A 50 1.28 -2.07 2.09
C LEU A 50 0.64 -1.70 0.76
N MET A 51 1.12 -2.25 -0.34
CA MET A 51 0.58 -1.87 -1.65
C MET A 51 -0.88 -2.32 -1.85
N GLN A 52 -1.29 -3.42 -1.21
CA GLN A 52 -2.68 -3.89 -1.23
C GLN A 52 -3.61 -3.09 -0.32
N THR A 53 -3.09 -2.45 0.73
CA THR A 53 -3.91 -1.96 1.85
C THR A 53 -3.68 -0.50 2.24
N ALA A 54 -2.57 0.11 1.81
CA ALA A 54 -2.13 1.44 2.25
C ALA A 54 -3.15 2.54 1.97
N VAL A 55 -3.93 2.42 0.88
CA VAL A 55 -4.97 3.41 0.55
C VAL A 55 -6.00 3.57 1.66
N PHE A 56 -6.30 2.50 2.42
CA PHE A 56 -7.21 2.55 3.56
C PHE A 56 -6.53 3.16 4.79
N HIS A 57 -5.23 2.94 4.94
CA HIS A 57 -4.48 3.37 6.12
C HIS A 57 -4.12 4.84 6.12
N ILE A 58 -3.99 5.45 4.95
CA ILE A 58 -3.61 6.87 4.79
C ILE A 58 -4.81 7.82 4.69
N HIS A 59 -6.03 7.28 4.67
CA HIS A 59 -7.25 8.10 4.60
C HIS A 59 -7.28 9.11 5.77
N ASP A 60 -7.58 10.37 5.47
CA ASP A 60 -7.54 11.51 6.41
C ASP A 60 -6.18 11.81 7.09
N ILE A 61 -5.09 11.15 6.67
CA ILE A 61 -3.74 11.41 7.17
C ILE A 61 -2.95 12.28 6.20
N VAL A 62 -3.13 12.05 4.89
CA VAL A 62 -2.33 12.68 3.84
C VAL A 62 -3.13 13.71 3.05
N SER A 63 -2.45 14.55 2.27
CA SER A 63 -3.13 15.48 1.36
C SER A 63 -3.79 14.76 0.17
N ASP A 64 -4.81 15.37 -0.44
CA ASP A 64 -5.51 14.79 -1.60
C ASP A 64 -4.57 14.36 -2.75
N PRO A 65 -3.52 15.12 -3.11
CA PRO A 65 -2.56 14.67 -4.11
C PRO A 65 -1.80 13.40 -3.69
N GLN A 66 -1.41 13.30 -2.42
CA GLN A 66 -0.72 12.11 -1.89
C GLN A 66 -1.65 10.90 -1.85
N PHE A 67 -2.92 11.10 -1.47
CA PHE A 67 -3.92 10.05 -1.50
C PHE A 67 -4.16 9.53 -2.92
N THR A 68 -4.31 10.45 -3.88
CA THR A 68 -4.48 10.12 -5.30
C THR A 68 -3.29 9.35 -5.85
N LEU A 69 -2.06 9.77 -5.48
CA LEU A 69 -0.84 9.08 -5.86
C LEU A 69 -0.82 7.63 -5.34
N VAL A 70 -1.09 7.41 -4.04
CA VAL A 70 -1.09 6.06 -3.47
C VAL A 70 -2.19 5.20 -4.06
N LYS A 71 -3.36 5.76 -4.35
CA LYS A 71 -4.43 5.06 -5.05
C LYS A 71 -4.00 4.61 -6.45
N ALA A 72 -3.31 5.47 -7.20
CA ALA A 72 -2.76 5.12 -8.50
C ALA A 72 -1.67 4.04 -8.40
N LEU A 73 -0.78 4.15 -7.41
CA LEU A 73 0.24 3.13 -7.12
C LEU A 73 -0.36 1.78 -6.73
N GLY A 74 -1.46 1.75 -5.98
CA GLY A 74 -2.17 0.51 -5.64
C GLY A 74 -2.73 -0.19 -6.89
N LYS A 75 -3.29 0.57 -7.83
CA LYS A 75 -3.74 0.04 -9.14
C LYS A 75 -2.57 -0.50 -9.96
N LEU A 76 -1.51 0.29 -10.12
CA LEU A 76 -0.30 -0.13 -10.83
C LEU A 76 0.31 -1.38 -10.19
N GLY A 77 0.35 -1.40 -8.86
CA GLY A 77 0.83 -2.53 -8.08
C GLY A 77 0.06 -3.83 -8.34
N ALA A 78 -1.27 -3.74 -8.46
CA ALA A 78 -2.07 -4.91 -8.83
C ALA A 78 -1.67 -5.47 -10.20
N LEU A 79 -1.40 -4.60 -11.18
CA LEU A 79 -0.95 -5.00 -12.53
C LEU A 79 0.46 -5.61 -12.50
N LEU A 80 1.38 -5.06 -11.70
CA LEU A 80 2.76 -5.57 -11.57
C LEU A 80 2.84 -6.99 -10.97
N TRP A 81 1.82 -7.41 -10.21
CA TRP A 81 1.79 -8.73 -9.57
C TRP A 81 1.10 -9.81 -10.42
N ILE A 82 0.58 -9.44 -11.59
CA ILE A 82 0.13 -10.39 -12.62
C ILE A 82 1.39 -10.87 -13.36
N ALA A 83 1.87 -12.06 -13.03
CA ALA A 83 3.06 -12.64 -13.63
C ALA A 83 2.84 -13.14 -15.07
N GLU A 84 1.58 -13.28 -15.49
CA GLU A 84 1.18 -13.75 -16.81
C GLU A 84 0.09 -12.86 -17.38
N ILE A 85 0.37 -12.25 -18.52
CA ILE A 85 -0.62 -11.50 -19.29
C ILE A 85 -1.31 -12.50 -20.21
N ASN A 86 -2.58 -12.82 -19.92
CA ASN A 86 -3.35 -13.78 -20.72
C ASN A 86 -3.55 -13.28 -22.16
N ASP A 87 -3.73 -11.96 -22.33
CA ASP A 87 -3.91 -11.29 -23.60
C ASP A 87 -3.11 -9.97 -23.60
N LEU A 88 -1.97 -9.99 -24.30
CA LEU A 88 -1.06 -8.85 -24.34
C LEU A 88 -1.65 -7.68 -25.14
N GLU A 89 -2.46 -7.96 -26.15
CA GLU A 89 -3.06 -6.93 -27.00
C GLU A 89 -4.11 -6.14 -26.21
N GLN A 90 -5.02 -6.84 -25.51
CA GLN A 90 -5.99 -6.19 -24.62
C GLN A 90 -5.31 -5.39 -23.50
N TYR A 91 -4.25 -5.93 -22.91
CA TYR A 91 -3.51 -5.24 -21.84
C TYR A 91 -2.87 -3.93 -22.32
N LEU A 92 -2.39 -3.88 -23.56
CA LEU A 92 -1.84 -2.65 -24.15
C LEU A 92 -2.94 -1.62 -24.45
N GLU A 93 -4.11 -2.05 -24.94
CA GLU A 93 -5.27 -1.16 -25.13
C GLU A 93 -5.74 -0.56 -23.79
N ASP A 94 -5.82 -1.36 -22.73
CA ASP A 94 -6.26 -0.90 -21.40
C ASP A 94 -5.30 0.12 -20.75
N LEU A 95 -4.04 0.15 -21.19
CA LEU A 95 -3.02 1.09 -20.71
C LEU A 95 -3.04 2.45 -21.44
N GLU A 96 -3.62 2.51 -22.64
CA GLU A 96 -3.81 3.78 -23.36
C GLU A 96 -5.08 4.48 -22.83
N VAL A 97 -4.87 5.46 -21.93
CA VAL A 97 -5.92 6.36 -21.39
C VAL A 97 -6.18 7.53 -22.32
#